data_AF-A0A2H6N4B7-F1
#
_entry.id   AF-A0A2H6N4B7-F1
#
_cell.length_a   1.000
_cell.length_b   1.000
_cell.length_c   1.000
_cell.angle_alpha   90.00
_cell.angle_beta   90.00
_cell.angle_gamma   90.00
#
_symmetry.space_group_name_H-M   'P 1'
#
loop_
_entity.id
_entity.type
_entity.pdbx_description
1 polymer ?
#
loop_
_entity_poly.entity_id
_entity_poly.type
_entity_poly.pdbx_seq_one_letter_code
_entity_poly.pdbx_strand_id
1 'polypeptide(L)'
;FKADAQLLLHNTVIFYGVDSEQADIARMLYKDTCHELDELQLCKNCFYLSNARPDNWFCYPCIPNHELVWAKMKGFGFWPAKVMQKEDNQVDVRFFGHHHQRAWIPSENIQD
;
A
#
# COMPACT_ATOMS: atom_id res chain seq x y z
N PHE A 1 -12.44 -10.15 -12.02
CA PHE A 1 -11.75 -10.13 -10.72
C PHE A 1 -12.38 -9.17 -9.72
N LYS A 2 -12.14 -7.84 -9.77
CA LYS A 2 -12.70 -6.91 -8.75
C LYS A 2 -14.23 -6.99 -8.63
N ALA A 3 -14.93 -7.08 -9.76
CA ALA A 3 -16.38 -7.28 -9.79
C ALA A 3 -16.83 -8.60 -9.13
N ASP A 4 -16.06 -9.68 -9.29
CA ASP A 4 -16.36 -10.98 -8.67
C ASP A 4 -16.15 -10.92 -7.15
N ALA A 5 -15.09 -10.25 -6.69
CA ALA A 5 -14.85 -10.01 -5.27
C ALA A 5 -15.96 -9.14 -4.64
N GLN A 6 -16.45 -8.14 -5.38
CA GLN A 6 -17.59 -7.32 -4.96
C GLN A 6 -18.88 -8.15 -4.90
N LEU A 7 -19.09 -9.06 -5.85
CA LEU A 7 -20.23 -9.96 -5.86
C LEU A 7 -20.20 -10.91 -4.64
N LEU A 8 -19.02 -11.39 -4.25
CA LEU A 8 -18.86 -12.18 -3.03
C LEU A 8 -19.33 -11.41 -1.79
N LEU A 9 -18.87 -10.15 -1.63
CA LEU A 9 -19.35 -9.27 -0.57
C LEU A 9 -20.87 -9.08 -0.63
N HIS A 10 -21.41 -8.80 -1.82
CA HIS A 10 -22.84 -8.60 -2.01
C HIS A 10 -23.64 -9.82 -1.55
N ASN A 11 -23.22 -11.03 -1.93
CA ASN A 11 -23.90 -12.27 -1.55
C ASN A 11 -23.87 -12.48 -0.03
N THR A 12 -22.74 -12.21 0.64
CA THR A 12 -22.63 -12.29 2.11
C THR A 12 -23.60 -11.30 2.78
N VAL A 13 -23.66 -10.06 2.30
CA VAL A 13 -24.56 -9.02 2.84
C VAL A 13 -26.03 -9.41 2.67
N ILE A 14 -26.41 -9.95 1.52
CA ILE A 14 -27.79 -10.39 1.26
C ILE A 14 -28.18 -11.59 2.13
N PHE A 15 -27.26 -12.55 2.33
CA PHE A 15 -27.56 -13.79 3.04
C PHE A 15 -27.59 -13.60 4.56
N TYR A 16 -26.63 -12.87 5.14
CA TYR A 16 -26.50 -12.70 6.59
C TYR A 16 -27.12 -11.39 7.11
N GLY A 17 -27.45 -10.44 6.23
CA GLY A 17 -27.93 -9.11 6.59
C GLY A 17 -26.80 -8.08 6.68
N VAL A 18 -27.15 -6.82 6.42
CA VAL A 18 -26.20 -5.71 6.30
C VAL A 18 -25.46 -5.40 7.60
N ASP A 19 -26.07 -5.63 8.75
CA ASP A 19 -25.50 -5.34 10.09
C ASP A 19 -24.92 -6.60 10.77
N SER A 20 -24.71 -7.68 10.01
CA SER A 20 -24.13 -8.92 10.55
C SER A 20 -22.61 -8.86 10.67
N GLU A 21 -22.05 -9.57 11.64
CA GLU A 21 -20.58 -9.72 11.79
C GLU A 21 -19.94 -10.33 10.53
N GLN A 22 -20.64 -11.23 9.83
CA GLN A 22 -20.18 -11.80 8.57
C GLN A 22 -20.06 -10.73 7.48
N ALA A 23 -21.02 -9.80 7.40
CA ALA A 23 -20.94 -8.68 6.47
C ALA A 23 -19.75 -7.75 6.79
N ASP A 24 -19.46 -7.51 8.07
CA ASP A 24 -18.30 -6.70 8.46
C ASP A 24 -16.97 -7.34 8.08
N ILE A 25 -16.82 -8.65 8.32
CA ILE A 25 -15.63 -9.40 7.89
C ILE A 25 -15.50 -9.37 6.36
N ALA A 26 -16.59 -9.57 5.62
CA ALA A 26 -16.57 -9.55 4.17
C ALA A 26 -16.22 -8.15 3.60
N ARG A 27 -16.67 -7.07 4.26
CA ARG A 27 -16.29 -5.70 3.88
C ARG A 27 -14.79 -5.49 4.04
N MET A 28 -14.21 -5.95 5.15
CA MET A 28 -12.77 -5.86 5.37
C MET A 28 -12.01 -6.66 4.30
N LEU A 29 -12.42 -7.89 4.02
CA LEU A 29 -11.82 -8.72 2.98
C LEU A 29 -11.85 -8.05 1.59
N TYR A 30 -12.99 -7.47 1.20
CA TYR A 30 -13.11 -6.75 -0.06
C TYR A 30 -12.25 -5.48 -0.09
N LYS A 31 -12.17 -4.75 1.03
CA LYS A 31 -11.31 -3.57 1.19
C LYS A 31 -9.83 -3.94 1.01
N ASP A 32 -9.36 -4.99 1.67
CA ASP A 32 -7.98 -5.47 1.56
C ASP A 32 -7.67 -5.95 0.14
N THR A 33 -8.62 -6.65 -0.50
CA THR A 33 -8.48 -7.05 -1.90
C THR A 33 -8.35 -5.84 -2.84
N CYS A 34 -9.13 -4.78 -2.59
CA CYS A 34 -9.00 -3.55 -3.37
C CYS A 34 -7.66 -2.86 -3.11
N HIS A 35 -7.17 -2.87 -1.87
CA HIS A 35 -5.87 -2.31 -1.52
C HIS A 35 -4.73 -2.99 -2.29
N GLU A 36 -4.75 -4.32 -2.42
CA GLU A 36 -3.74 -5.05 -3.22
C GLU A 36 -3.80 -4.68 -4.72
N LEU A 37 -5.00 -4.45 -5.26
CA LEU A 37 -5.15 -3.98 -6.64
C LEU A 37 -4.59 -2.57 -6.81
N ASP A 38 -4.79 -1.69 -5.82
CA ASP A 38 -4.27 -0.32 -5.84
C ASP A 38 -2.73 -0.33 -5.78
N GLU A 39 -2.12 -1.15 -4.91
CA GLU A 39 -0.66 -1.32 -4.85
C GLU A 39 -0.08 -1.89 -6.16
N LEU A 40 -0.79 -2.83 -6.80
CA LEU A 40 -0.43 -3.35 -8.11
C LEU A 40 -0.45 -2.26 -9.19
N GLN A 41 -1.43 -1.35 -9.17
CA GLN A 41 -1.49 -0.24 -10.12
C GLN A 41 -0.42 0.82 -9.85
N LEU A 42 -0.07 1.07 -8.59
CA LEU A 42 0.98 2.02 -8.23
C LEU A 42 2.34 1.63 -8.81
N CYS A 43 2.76 0.38 -8.62
CA CYS A 43 3.95 -0.14 -9.29
C CYS A 43 3.95 -1.67 -9.32
N LYS A 44 3.73 -2.24 -10.51
CA LYS A 44 3.70 -3.70 -10.73
C LYS A 44 4.99 -4.39 -10.27
N ASN A 45 6.13 -3.75 -10.47
CA ASN A 45 7.43 -4.33 -10.09
C ASN A 45 7.60 -4.36 -8.56
N CYS A 46 7.25 -3.27 -7.86
CA CYS A 46 7.23 -3.25 -6.40
C CYS A 46 6.23 -4.27 -5.84
N PHE A 47 5.05 -4.39 -6.45
CA PHE A 47 4.04 -5.38 -6.05
C PHE A 47 4.59 -6.80 -6.17
N TYR A 48 5.17 -7.15 -7.31
CA TYR A 48 5.78 -8.47 -7.54
C TYR A 48 6.91 -8.75 -6.54
N LEU A 49 7.88 -7.84 -6.40
CA LEU A 49 9.04 -8.03 -5.54
C LEU A 49 8.67 -8.10 -4.04
N SER A 50 7.67 -7.32 -3.61
CA SER A 50 7.15 -7.32 -2.23
C SER A 50 6.43 -8.63 -1.87
N ASN A 51 5.85 -9.30 -2.87
CA ASN A 51 5.16 -10.58 -2.70
C ASN A 51 6.11 -11.78 -2.85
N ALA A 52 6.97 -11.78 -3.89
CA ALA A 52 7.91 -12.86 -4.15
C ALA A 52 9.10 -12.88 -3.19
N ARG A 53 9.49 -11.71 -2.66
CA ARG A 53 10.57 -11.50 -1.67
C ARG A 53 11.87 -12.28 -1.96
N PRO A 54 12.47 -12.17 -3.16
CA PRO A 54 13.85 -12.62 -3.36
C PRO A 54 14.83 -11.86 -2.44
N ASP A 55 16.05 -12.35 -2.32
CA ASP A 55 17.10 -11.64 -1.59
C ASP A 55 17.26 -10.21 -2.13
N ASN A 56 17.32 -9.22 -1.23
CA ASN A 56 17.38 -7.81 -1.59
C ASN A 56 16.25 -7.32 -2.51
N TRP A 57 15.05 -7.92 -2.43
CA TRP A 57 13.91 -7.58 -3.28
C TRP A 57 13.64 -6.07 -3.39
N PHE A 58 13.84 -5.30 -2.31
CA PHE A 58 13.59 -3.87 -2.30
C PHE A 58 14.70 -3.04 -2.97
N CYS A 59 15.86 -3.63 -3.24
CA CYS A 59 16.99 -2.95 -3.90
C CYS A 59 16.92 -3.02 -5.43
N TYR A 60 16.09 -3.89 -6.00
CA TYR A 60 15.89 -3.93 -7.44
C TYR A 60 15.20 -2.64 -7.94
N PRO A 61 15.71 -2.03 -9.02
CA PRO A 61 15.14 -0.81 -9.58
C PRO A 61 13.79 -1.09 -10.25
N CYS A 62 12.99 -0.04 -10.39
CA CYS A 62 11.74 -0.05 -11.15
C CYS A 62 11.88 0.87 -12.36
N ILE A 63 10.97 0.77 -13.33
CA ILE A 63 10.90 1.69 -14.48
C ILE A 63 9.50 2.32 -14.50
N PRO A 64 9.37 3.65 -14.36
CA PRO A 64 10.43 4.61 -14.05
C PRO A 64 11.06 4.37 -12.66
N ASN A 65 12.25 4.92 -12.44
CA ASN A 65 12.90 4.86 -11.13
C ASN A 65 12.05 5.60 -10.10
N HIS A 66 11.89 5.02 -8.91
CA HIS A 66 11.29 5.72 -7.78
C HIS A 66 12.24 6.82 -7.30
N GLU A 67 11.69 8.00 -7.02
CA GLU A 67 12.40 9.05 -6.31
C GLU A 67 12.76 8.58 -4.91
N LEU A 68 13.99 8.88 -4.47
CA LEU A 68 14.50 8.53 -3.16
C LEU A 68 14.52 9.78 -2.31
N VAL A 69 14.03 9.66 -1.08
CA VAL A 69 13.93 10.78 -0.14
C VAL A 69 14.33 10.35 1.26
N TRP A 70 14.71 11.32 2.07
CA TRP A 70 14.72 11.21 3.52
C TRP A 70 13.38 11.69 4.07
N ALA A 71 12.62 10.78 4.67
CA ALA A 71 11.30 11.07 5.20
C ALA A 71 11.28 10.92 6.72
N LYS A 72 10.56 11.82 7.40
CA LYS A 72 10.45 11.82 8.86
C LYS A 72 9.04 11.54 9.33
N MET A 73 8.87 10.40 10.01
CA MET A 73 7.65 10.09 10.76
C MET A 73 7.67 10.74 12.15
N LYS A 74 6.49 11.14 12.64
CA LYS A 74 6.34 11.69 14.00
C LYS A 74 6.89 10.70 15.04
N GLY A 75 7.80 11.18 15.89
CA GLY A 75 8.45 10.36 16.93
C GLY A 75 9.74 9.66 16.47
N PHE A 76 10.13 9.78 15.20
CA PHE A 76 11.35 9.19 14.65
C PHE A 76 12.25 10.26 14.00
N GLY A 77 13.50 9.88 13.74
CA GLY A 77 14.42 10.66 12.88
C GLY A 77 14.06 10.52 11.39
N PHE A 78 14.88 11.12 10.52
CA PHE A 78 14.78 10.89 9.09
C PHE A 78 15.25 9.49 8.73
N TRP A 79 14.50 8.83 7.85
CA TRP A 79 14.82 7.51 7.29
C TRP A 79 14.72 7.54 5.77
N PRO A 80 15.58 6.80 5.06
CA PRO A 80 15.53 6.77 3.61
C PRO A 80 14.29 5.98 3.15
N ALA A 81 13.65 6.45 2.09
CA ALA A 81 12.44 5.85 1.54
C ALA A 81 12.34 6.01 0.02
N LYS A 82 11.55 5.14 -0.63
CA LYS A 82 11.10 5.29 -2.02
C LYS A 82 9.76 6.03 -2.04
N VAL A 83 9.64 7.05 -2.89
CA VAL A 83 8.36 7.68 -3.17
C VAL A 83 7.52 6.77 -4.07
N MET A 84 6.28 6.53 -3.66
CA MET A 84 5.32 5.68 -4.36
C MET A 84 4.30 6.53 -5.11
N GLN A 85 3.84 7.61 -4.50
CA GLN A 85 2.99 8.64 -5.10
C GLN A 85 3.06 9.95 -4.30
N LYS A 86 2.62 11.06 -4.89
CA LYS A 86 2.60 12.39 -4.25
C LYS A 86 1.23 13.03 -4.42
N GLU A 87 0.79 13.72 -3.38
CA GLU A 87 -0.31 14.67 -3.38
C GLU A 87 0.22 16.04 -2.91
N ASP A 88 -0.57 17.10 -3.02
CA ASP A 88 -0.10 18.48 -2.79
C ASP A 88 0.58 18.68 -1.42
N ASN A 89 0.06 18.06 -0.37
CA ASN A 89 0.52 18.27 1.02
C ASN A 89 1.20 17.05 1.64
N GLN A 90 1.27 15.92 0.93
CA GLN A 90 1.80 14.68 1.49
C GLN A 90 2.38 13.76 0.41
N VAL A 91 3.36 12.97 0.80
CA VAL A 91 4.09 12.04 -0.03
C VAL A 91 3.92 10.63 0.55
N ASP A 92 3.43 9.71 -0.27
CA ASP A 92 3.33 8.30 0.10
C ASP A 92 4.67 7.63 -0.15
N VAL A 93 5.31 7.14 0.91
CA VAL A 93 6.65 6.58 0.84
C VAL A 93 6.70 5.18 1.44
N ARG A 94 7.59 4.36 0.88
CA ARG A 94 7.95 3.06 1.45
C ARG A 94 9.40 3.09 1.93
N PHE A 95 9.58 2.96 3.23
CA PHE A 95 10.89 3.06 3.87
C PHE A 95 11.79 1.87 3.55
N PHE A 96 13.10 2.11 3.49
CA PHE A 96 14.09 1.04 3.54
C PHE A 96 14.21 0.48 4.97
N GLY A 97 14.91 -0.64 5.12
CA GLY A 97 15.12 -1.32 6.42
C GLY A 97 14.18 -2.50 6.63
N HIS A 98 14.24 -3.13 7.80
CA HIS A 98 13.67 -4.47 8.03
C HIS A 98 12.16 -4.55 7.72
N HIS A 99 11.36 -3.58 8.20
CA HIS A 99 9.90 -3.65 8.14
C HIS A 99 9.30 -3.09 6.84
N HIS A 100 10.06 -2.38 6.01
CA HIS A 100 9.59 -1.76 4.77
C HIS A 100 8.25 -1.01 4.92
N GLN A 101 8.15 -0.21 5.99
CA GLN A 101 6.91 0.47 6.40
C GLN A 101 6.42 1.40 5.29
N ARG A 102 5.09 1.45 5.11
CA ARG A 102 4.41 2.35 4.18
C ARG A 102 3.73 3.46 4.97
N ALA A 103 3.90 4.71 4.56
CA ALA A 103 3.26 5.83 5.23
C ALA A 103 3.11 7.04 4.30
N TRP A 104 2.03 7.79 4.52
CA TRP A 104 1.89 9.15 4.04
C TRP A 104 2.63 10.11 4.98
N ILE A 105 3.53 10.91 4.40
CA ILE A 105 4.41 11.83 5.13
C ILE A 105 4.12 13.26 4.64
N PRO A 106 3.87 14.23 5.54
CA PRO A 106 3.68 15.62 5.13
C PRO A 106 4.88 16.14 4.34
N SER A 107 4.63 16.93 3.28
CA SER A 107 5.68 17.40 2.37
C SER A 107 6.80 18.18 3.08
N GLU A 108 6.50 18.89 4.18
CA GLU A 108 7.48 19.60 4.99
C GLU A 108 8.46 18.68 5.76
N ASN A 109 8.15 17.38 5.83
CA ASN A 109 8.96 16.35 6.48
C ASN A 109 9.70 15.45 5.48
N ILE A 110 9.82 15.91 4.22
CA ILE A 110 10.58 15.26 3.15
C ILE A 110 11.82 16.09 2.84
N GLN A 111 12.96 15.41 2.66
CA GLN A 111 14.22 15.99 2.16
C GLN A 111 14.75 15.14 1.00
N ASP A 112 15.37 15.81 0.03
CA ASP A 112 16.01 15.19 -1.13
C ASP A 112 17.40 14.62 -0.79
#